data_AF-A0A7K7SCK2-F1
#
_entry.id   AF-A0A7K7SCK2-F1
#
_cell.length_a   1.000
_cell.length_b   1.000
_cell.length_c   1.000
_cell.angle_alpha   90.00
_cell.angle_beta   90.00
_cell.angle_gamma   90.00
#
_symmetry.space_group_name_H-M   'P 1'
#
loop_
_entity.id
_entity.type
_entity.pdbx_description
1 polymer ?
#
loop_
_entity_poly.entity_id
_entity_poly.type
_entity_poly.pdbx_seq_one_letter_code
_entity_poly.pdbx_strand_id
1 'polypeptide(L)'
;HSCPGAAADTEAWERLWAQSRLVLHMEGQVLTCSLSAPCDLLAELVPCWQPVPSGPCQPLPGLQQPAGGKGPQEFGGLRPHPNLCVQVWSGGQVRLTQCLRDREYCWALPGRPDDLLLLEHGVNASLCAMERGACTPLASFISRRAGRPGLLERDLQQDVAGGQCQQVSVRGQWAVGRDWAVSDMSLCPPQLWHPSNRTGVVLWACPLHKYLRTHWALVWMGVLLGTACLLLLLLMKKEDMKGKWCTSGGCAWPGT
;
A
#
# COMPACT_ATOMS: atom_id res chain seq x y z
N HIS A 1 23.81 -15.80 23.05
CA HIS A 1 25.20 -15.52 22.65
C HIS A 1 25.16 -14.29 21.76
N SER A 2 25.78 -13.19 22.17
CA SER A 2 25.80 -11.94 21.39
C SER A 2 26.55 -12.12 20.07
N CYS A 3 26.01 -11.55 18.99
CA CYS A 3 26.69 -11.59 17.69
C CYS A 3 27.98 -10.75 17.69
N PRO A 4 29.03 -11.15 16.95
CA PRO A 4 30.19 -10.29 16.74
C PRO A 4 29.75 -8.98 16.05
N GLY A 5 30.35 -7.86 16.45
CA GLY A 5 30.05 -6.56 15.85
C GLY A 5 30.44 -6.51 14.38
N ALA A 6 29.68 -5.75 13.58
CA ALA A 6 29.84 -5.60 12.13
C ALA A 6 31.22 -5.06 11.67
N ALA A 7 32.11 -4.68 12.60
CA ALA A 7 33.39 -4.05 12.32
C ALA A 7 34.54 -5.02 11.97
N ALA A 8 34.40 -6.34 12.20
CA ALA A 8 35.53 -7.26 12.11
C ALA A 8 35.57 -8.12 10.82
N ASP A 9 34.44 -8.46 10.22
CA ASP A 9 34.37 -9.32 9.03
C ASP A 9 33.03 -9.13 8.27
N THR A 10 33.10 -8.51 7.09
CA THR A 10 31.93 -8.26 6.23
C THR A 10 31.32 -9.55 5.70
N GLU A 11 32.12 -10.58 5.41
CA GLU A 11 31.61 -11.85 4.92
C GLU A 11 30.87 -12.62 6.02
N ALA A 12 31.39 -12.60 7.24
CA ALA A 12 30.68 -13.19 8.39
C ALA A 12 29.33 -12.50 8.62
N TRP A 13 29.26 -11.18 8.45
CA TRP A 13 28.02 -10.42 8.59
C TRP A 13 26.99 -10.75 7.51
N GLU A 14 27.43 -10.87 6.24
CA GLU A 14 26.54 -11.26 5.14
C GLU A 14 26.06 -12.71 5.29
N ARG A 15 26.94 -13.64 5.68
CA ARG A 15 26.56 -15.04 5.97
C ARG A 15 25.54 -15.13 7.10
N LEU A 16 25.69 -14.29 8.13
CA LEU A 16 24.76 -14.23 9.24
C LEU A 16 23.35 -13.84 8.76
N TRP A 17 23.21 -12.76 8.00
CA TRP A 17 21.90 -12.33 7.50
C TRP A 17 21.31 -13.29 6.47
N ALA A 18 22.14 -13.95 5.66
CA ALA A 18 21.70 -15.01 4.74
C ALA A 18 21.09 -16.22 5.48
N GLN A 19 21.49 -16.47 6.73
CA GLN A 19 20.94 -17.54 7.56
C GLN A 19 19.79 -17.06 8.46
N SER A 20 19.66 -15.75 8.67
CA SER A 20 18.56 -15.16 9.41
C SER A 20 17.26 -15.21 8.62
N ARG A 21 16.14 -15.40 9.30
CA ARG A 21 14.81 -15.39 8.68
C ARG A 21 13.82 -14.60 9.50
N LEU A 22 13.09 -13.73 8.81
CA LEU A 22 11.94 -13.01 9.31
C LEU A 22 10.68 -13.76 8.89
N VAL A 23 9.81 -14.11 9.83
CA VAL A 23 8.54 -14.76 9.54
C VAL A 23 7.40 -13.99 10.19
N LEU A 24 6.43 -13.62 9.36
CA LEU A 24 5.18 -13.04 9.84
C LEU A 24 4.15 -14.13 10.08
N HIS A 25 3.49 -14.07 11.23
CA HIS A 25 2.44 -14.97 11.64
C HIS A 25 1.18 -14.17 11.92
N MET A 26 0.06 -14.83 11.69
CA MET A 26 -1.26 -14.24 11.66
C MET A 26 -2.17 -15.16 12.44
N GLU A 27 -2.62 -14.70 13.60
CA GLU A 27 -3.57 -15.44 14.42
C GLU A 27 -4.82 -14.57 14.60
N GLY A 28 -5.85 -14.86 13.79
CA GLY A 28 -7.05 -14.03 13.69
C GLY A 28 -6.74 -12.62 13.15
N GLN A 29 -6.85 -11.60 14.01
CA GLN A 29 -6.61 -10.18 13.69
C GLN A 29 -5.29 -9.66 14.29
N VAL A 30 -4.46 -10.55 14.83
CA VAL A 30 -3.19 -10.19 15.46
C VAL A 30 -2.04 -10.55 14.53
N LEU A 31 -1.19 -9.56 14.25
CA LEU A 31 0.05 -9.76 13.54
C LEU A 31 1.18 -10.00 14.54
N THR A 32 1.86 -11.13 14.39
CA THR A 32 3.05 -11.46 15.15
C THR A 32 4.23 -11.70 14.21
N CYS A 33 5.44 -11.47 14.72
CA CYS A 33 6.67 -11.51 13.95
C CYS A 33 7.73 -12.29 14.70
N SER A 34 8.35 -13.27 14.05
CA SER A 34 9.48 -14.00 14.59
C SER A 34 10.73 -13.72 13.75
N LEU A 35 11.80 -13.31 14.43
CA LEU A 35 13.13 -13.20 13.84
C LEU A 35 13.96 -14.37 14.36
N SER A 36 14.37 -15.24 13.44
CA SER A 36 15.31 -16.31 13.72
C SER A 36 16.69 -15.90 13.23
N ALA A 37 17.70 -16.06 14.08
CA ALA A 37 19.08 -15.78 13.76
C ALA A 37 20.01 -16.72 14.56
N PRO A 38 21.24 -16.96 14.08
CA PRO A 38 22.22 -17.81 14.79
C PRO A 38 22.67 -17.26 16.15
N CYS A 39 22.50 -15.95 16.40
CA CYS A 39 22.91 -15.26 17.61
C CYS A 39 21.99 -14.07 17.92
N ASP A 40 22.19 -13.43 19.07
CA ASP A 40 21.37 -12.30 19.53
C ASP A 40 21.78 -11.03 18.77
N LEU A 41 20.92 -10.60 17.83
CA LEU A 41 21.17 -9.47 16.94
C LEU A 41 20.75 -8.15 17.58
N LEU A 42 21.58 -7.11 17.38
CA LEU A 42 21.17 -5.72 17.57
C LEU A 42 20.47 -5.25 16.29
N ALA A 43 19.15 -5.37 16.28
CA ALA A 43 18.31 -5.00 15.16
C ALA A 43 16.98 -4.40 15.64
N GLU A 44 16.31 -3.69 14.74
CA GLU A 44 15.01 -3.08 14.98
C GLU A 44 13.99 -3.70 14.02
N LEU A 45 12.80 -4.00 14.53
CA LEU A 45 11.63 -4.38 13.75
C LEU A 45 10.85 -3.12 13.40
N VAL A 46 10.71 -2.86 12.10
CA VAL A 46 10.08 -1.67 11.56
C VAL A 46 8.91 -2.09 10.67
N PRO A 47 7.66 -2.02 11.17
CA PRO A 47 6.48 -2.15 10.33
C PRO A 47 6.46 -1.06 9.26
N CYS A 48 6.12 -1.43 8.03
CA CYS A 48 6.09 -0.50 6.91
C CYS A 48 4.92 -0.80 5.97
N TRP A 49 4.54 0.21 5.20
CA TRP A 49 3.49 0.13 4.19
C TRP A 49 4.06 0.14 2.79
N GLN A 50 3.77 -0.88 2.00
CA GLN A 50 4.21 -0.98 0.60
C GLN A 50 3.07 -0.64 -0.36
N PRO A 51 3.07 0.55 -0.99
CA PRO A 51 1.99 0.97 -1.88
C PRO A 51 1.98 0.19 -3.21
N VAL A 52 0.84 0.22 -3.91
CA VAL A 52 0.68 -0.27 -5.28
C VAL A 52 0.48 0.93 -6.25
N PRO A 53 1.15 0.98 -7.41
CA PRO A 53 2.19 0.04 -7.88
C PRO A 53 3.43 0.05 -6.97
N SER A 54 4.14 -1.08 -6.93
CA SER A 54 5.21 -1.40 -5.96
C SER A 54 6.25 -0.28 -5.84
N GLY A 55 6.12 0.53 -4.80
CA GLY A 55 7.09 1.55 -4.40
C GLY A 55 7.94 1.10 -3.21
N PRO A 56 8.88 1.95 -2.73
CA PRO A 56 9.63 1.68 -1.51
C PRO A 56 8.67 1.55 -0.32
N CYS A 57 8.94 0.59 0.57
CA CYS A 57 8.14 0.41 1.79
C CYS A 57 8.36 1.60 2.73
N GLN A 58 7.27 2.17 3.22
CA GLN A 58 7.30 3.39 4.04
C GLN A 58 7.11 3.02 5.52
N PRO A 59 8.10 3.31 6.40
CA PRO A 59 7.99 2.99 7.82
C PRO A 59 6.74 3.59 8.46
N LEU A 60 6.07 2.81 9.30
CA LEU A 60 4.92 3.28 10.07
C LEU A 60 5.42 4.01 11.34
N PRO A 61 4.98 5.26 11.57
CA PRO A 61 5.49 6.07 12.67
C PRO A 61 5.08 5.48 14.02
N GLY A 62 6.02 5.46 14.98
CA GLY A 62 5.75 5.06 16.36
C GLY A 62 5.54 3.56 16.61
N LEU A 63 5.75 2.69 15.60
CA LEU A 63 5.58 1.24 15.71
C LEU A 63 6.89 0.45 15.66
N GLN A 64 8.03 1.13 15.73
CA GLN A 64 9.35 0.52 15.72
C GLN A 64 9.65 -0.07 17.10
N GLN A 65 10.22 -1.28 17.13
CA GLN A 65 10.59 -1.95 18.38
C GLN A 65 11.89 -2.74 18.22
N PRO A 66 12.70 -2.91 19.27
CA PRO A 66 13.90 -3.73 19.19
C PRO A 66 13.55 -5.18 18.87
N ALA A 67 14.35 -5.82 18.02
CA ALA A 67 14.21 -7.24 17.74
C ALA A 67 14.73 -8.03 18.95
N GLY A 68 13.87 -8.26 19.94
CA GLY A 68 14.23 -8.91 21.20
C GLY A 68 13.52 -10.24 21.45
N GLY A 69 14.24 -11.18 22.07
CA GLY A 69 13.67 -12.39 22.68
C GLY A 69 13.55 -13.60 21.74
N LYS A 70 13.63 -14.80 22.34
CA LYS A 70 13.31 -16.06 21.65
C LYS A 70 11.79 -16.23 21.60
N GLY A 71 11.12 -15.56 20.67
CA GLY A 71 9.68 -15.73 20.49
C GLY A 71 9.03 -14.78 19.47
N PRO A 72 7.75 -15.02 19.15
CA PRO A 72 6.94 -14.10 18.36
C PRO A 72 6.74 -12.78 19.10
N GLN A 73 6.93 -11.67 18.40
CA GLN A 73 6.71 -10.32 18.90
C GLN A 73 5.50 -9.72 18.21
N GLU A 74 4.66 -9.01 18.97
CA GLU A 74 3.46 -8.35 18.47
C GLU A 74 3.69 -6.85 18.31
N PHE A 75 2.89 -6.20 17.47
CA PHE A 75 2.97 -4.75 17.20
C PHE A 75 1.79 -3.97 17.82
N GLY A 76 1.45 -4.26 19.08
CA GLY A 76 0.59 -3.41 19.91
C GLY A 76 -0.74 -2.95 19.29
N GLY A 77 -1.43 -3.83 18.55
CA GLY A 77 -2.71 -3.51 17.90
C GLY A 77 -2.61 -3.13 16.41
N LEU A 78 -1.49 -3.41 15.76
CA LEU A 78 -1.38 -3.37 14.30
C LEU A 78 -2.27 -4.46 13.68
N ARG A 79 -3.25 -4.03 12.89
CA ARG A 79 -4.14 -4.93 12.18
C ARG A 79 -3.53 -5.38 10.85
N PRO A 80 -3.75 -6.64 10.48
CA PRO A 80 -3.30 -7.19 9.20
C PRO A 80 -3.88 -6.45 8.00
N HIS A 81 -3.06 -6.29 6.96
CA HIS A 81 -3.46 -5.69 5.69
C HIS A 81 -2.52 -6.16 4.57
N PRO A 82 -2.97 -6.34 3.31
CA PRO A 82 -2.09 -6.79 2.22
C PRO A 82 -0.84 -5.93 2.04
N ASN A 83 -0.95 -4.60 2.09
CA ASN A 83 0.19 -3.69 1.93
C ASN A 83 1.11 -3.60 3.15
N LEU A 84 0.86 -4.37 4.21
CA LEU A 84 1.67 -4.36 5.41
C LEU A 84 2.88 -5.29 5.27
N CYS A 85 4.05 -4.76 5.62
CA CYS A 85 5.29 -5.50 5.70
C CYS A 85 6.00 -5.20 7.02
N VAL A 86 6.97 -6.03 7.37
CA VAL A 86 7.92 -5.77 8.46
C VAL A 86 9.32 -5.83 7.89
N GLN A 87 10.13 -4.86 8.27
CA GLN A 87 11.55 -4.78 7.94
C GLN A 87 12.40 -5.01 9.18
N VAL A 88 13.55 -5.64 9.00
CA VAL A 88 14.59 -5.74 10.03
C VAL A 88 15.69 -4.76 9.68
N TRP A 89 15.92 -3.78 10.55
CA TRP A 89 16.94 -2.76 10.39
C TRP A 89 18.13 -3.07 11.29
N SER A 90 19.35 -2.98 10.76
CA SER A 90 20.56 -3.12 11.56
C SER A 90 21.66 -2.22 11.00
N GLY A 91 22.20 -1.33 11.86
CA GLY A 91 23.13 -0.29 11.43
C GLY A 91 22.51 0.71 10.44
N GLY A 92 21.22 1.03 10.60
CA GLY A 92 20.49 1.95 9.71
C GLY A 92 20.19 1.40 8.30
N GLN A 93 20.49 0.12 8.05
CA GLN A 93 20.25 -0.55 6.76
C GLN A 93 19.15 -1.61 6.92
N VAL A 94 18.28 -1.72 5.90
CA VAL A 94 17.30 -2.80 5.82
C VAL A 94 18.04 -4.09 5.47
N ARG A 95 17.91 -5.11 6.33
CA ARG A 95 18.54 -6.43 6.15
C ARG A 95 17.57 -7.49 5.69
N LEU A 96 16.35 -7.48 6.22
CA LEU A 96 15.27 -8.40 5.84
C LEU A 96 13.98 -7.62 5.64
N THR A 97 13.11 -8.10 4.75
CA THR A 97 11.76 -7.57 4.54
C THR A 97 10.83 -8.74 4.27
N GLN A 98 9.68 -8.76 4.95
CA GLN A 98 8.62 -9.73 4.69
C GLN A 98 7.29 -8.98 4.60
N CYS A 99 6.56 -9.17 3.50
CA CYS A 99 5.24 -8.59 3.30
C CYS A 99 4.15 -9.64 3.47
N LEU A 100 2.98 -9.22 3.95
CA LEU A 100 1.82 -10.09 4.04
C LEU A 100 1.27 -10.46 2.65
N ARG A 101 1.36 -9.53 1.67
CA ARG A 101 0.95 -9.75 0.27
C ARG A 101 1.69 -10.88 -0.46
N ASP A 102 2.87 -11.27 0.01
CA ASP A 102 3.67 -12.30 -0.68
C ASP A 102 3.33 -13.71 -0.20
N ARG A 103 2.38 -13.86 0.74
CA ARG A 103 1.95 -15.17 1.24
C ARG A 103 0.84 -15.79 0.39
N GLU A 104 0.78 -17.11 0.44
CA GLU A 104 -0.13 -17.96 -0.35
C GLU A 104 -1.64 -17.72 -0.06
N TYR A 105 -1.97 -16.97 1.00
CA TYR A 105 -3.34 -16.71 1.47
C TYR A 105 -3.73 -15.23 1.51
N CYS A 106 -3.16 -14.38 0.67
CA CYS A 106 -3.46 -12.93 0.68
C CYS A 106 -4.94 -12.58 0.45
N TRP A 107 -5.69 -13.48 -0.20
CA TRP A 107 -7.13 -13.34 -0.38
C TRP A 107 -7.93 -13.41 0.93
N ALA A 108 -7.32 -13.89 2.02
CA ALA A 108 -7.95 -13.94 3.34
C ALA A 108 -7.69 -12.67 4.18
N LEU A 109 -6.85 -11.74 3.71
CA LEU A 109 -6.55 -10.51 4.43
C LEU A 109 -7.66 -9.47 4.24
N PRO A 110 -8.01 -8.70 5.28
CA PRO A 110 -8.91 -7.58 5.15
C PRO A 110 -8.21 -6.43 4.38
N GLY A 111 -8.96 -5.77 3.50
CA GLY A 111 -8.48 -4.64 2.70
C GLY A 111 -8.07 -5.02 1.28
N ARG A 112 -7.53 -4.05 0.52
CA ARG A 112 -7.10 -4.23 -0.87
C ARG A 112 -5.69 -3.68 -1.11
N PRO A 113 -4.95 -4.23 -2.09
CA PRO A 113 -3.63 -3.71 -2.43
C PRO A 113 -3.63 -2.27 -2.93
N ASP A 114 -4.72 -1.77 -3.49
CA ASP A 114 -4.87 -0.38 -3.96
C ASP A 114 -5.30 0.61 -2.86
N ASP A 115 -5.45 0.15 -1.62
CA ASP A 115 -5.85 1.01 -0.52
C ASP A 115 -4.77 2.05 -0.19
N LEU A 116 -5.23 3.27 0.04
CA LEU A 116 -4.42 4.41 0.46
C LEU A 116 -4.27 4.40 1.98
N LEU A 117 -3.02 4.52 2.46
CA LEU A 117 -2.75 4.71 3.87
C LEU A 117 -2.96 6.19 4.25
N LEU A 118 -3.95 6.43 5.10
CA LEU A 118 -4.21 7.72 5.72
C LEU A 118 -3.73 7.72 7.16
N LEU A 119 -3.26 8.88 7.59
CA LEU A 119 -2.82 9.12 8.95
C LEU A 119 -3.67 10.24 9.55
N GLU A 120 -4.30 9.94 10.67
CA GLU A 120 -5.16 10.87 11.41
C GLU A 120 -4.42 11.41 12.63
N HIS A 121 -4.31 12.74 12.71
CA HIS A 121 -3.74 13.41 13.87
C HIS A 121 -4.83 13.73 14.90
N GLY A 122 -4.71 13.17 16.10
CA GLY A 122 -5.74 13.26 17.14
C GLY A 122 -6.05 14.65 17.70
N VAL A 123 -5.31 15.70 17.35
CA VAL A 123 -5.57 17.09 17.82
C VAL A 123 -6.70 17.75 17.01
N ASN A 124 -6.70 17.55 15.69
CA ASN A 124 -7.61 18.22 14.77
C ASN A 124 -8.44 17.23 13.93
N ALA A 125 -8.28 15.93 14.15
CA ALA A 125 -8.75 14.85 13.27
C ALA A 125 -8.35 15.09 11.79
N SER A 126 -7.23 15.81 11.57
CA SER A 126 -6.78 16.14 10.23
C SER A 126 -6.14 14.90 9.60
N LEU A 127 -6.64 14.55 8.42
CA LEU A 127 -6.15 13.43 7.64
C LEU A 127 -5.04 13.87 6.69
N CYS A 128 -4.02 13.04 6.55
CA CYS A 128 -3.03 13.15 5.50
C CYS A 128 -2.79 11.80 4.84
N ALA A 129 -2.35 11.84 3.58
CA ALA A 129 -1.96 10.64 2.85
C ALA A 129 -0.47 10.35 3.10
N MET A 130 -0.16 9.09 3.41
CA MET A 130 1.23 8.65 3.53
C MET A 130 1.85 8.48 2.15
N GLU A 131 2.88 9.26 1.84
CA GLU A 131 3.56 9.21 0.54
C GLU A 131 5.06 9.47 0.71
N ARG A 132 5.91 8.57 0.19
CA ARG A 132 7.38 8.66 0.21
C ARG A 132 7.96 8.86 1.63
N GLY A 133 7.33 8.28 2.64
CA GLY A 133 7.79 8.42 4.03
C GLY A 133 7.42 9.76 4.69
N ALA A 134 6.64 10.60 4.00
CA ALA A 134 6.06 11.83 4.54
C ALA A 134 4.53 11.81 4.56
N CYS A 135 3.95 12.44 5.57
CA CYS A 135 2.51 12.75 5.64
C CYS A 135 2.22 13.95 4.73
N THR A 136 1.62 13.68 3.58
CA THR A 136 1.26 14.71 2.60
C THR A 136 -0.19 15.16 2.82
N PRO A 137 -0.47 16.47 3.00
CA PRO A 137 -1.83 16.97 3.10
C PRO A 137 -2.67 16.52 1.89
N LEU A 138 -3.93 16.13 2.14
CA LEU A 138 -4.81 15.55 1.10
C LEU A 138 -4.96 16.46 -0.14
N ALA A 139 -5.11 17.77 0.06
CA ALA A 139 -5.14 18.75 -1.03
C ALA A 139 -3.92 18.68 -1.98
N SER A 140 -2.72 18.42 -1.42
CA SER A 140 -1.47 18.34 -2.18
C SER A 140 -1.28 16.98 -2.87
N PHE A 141 -1.70 15.90 -2.21
CA PHE A 141 -1.62 14.53 -2.73
C PHE A 141 -2.45 14.36 -4.01
N ILE A 142 -3.65 14.97 -4.04
CA ILE A 142 -4.60 14.81 -5.15
C ILE A 142 -4.25 15.64 -6.38
N SER A 143 -3.64 16.81 -6.19
CA SER A 143 -3.11 17.63 -7.30
C SER A 143 -2.14 16.85 -8.20
N ARG A 144 -1.48 15.82 -7.65
CA ARG A 144 -0.55 14.92 -8.38
C ARG A 144 -1.20 13.68 -8.99
N ARG A 145 -2.40 13.28 -8.54
CA ARG A 145 -3.10 12.04 -8.97
C ARG A 145 -4.36 12.31 -9.81
N ALA A 146 -4.49 13.51 -10.37
CA ALA A 146 -5.53 13.91 -11.33
C ALA A 146 -6.98 13.92 -10.79
N GLY A 147 -7.19 14.19 -9.50
CA GLY A 147 -8.52 14.39 -8.92
C GLY A 147 -8.91 15.87 -8.81
N ARG A 148 -10.22 16.17 -8.70
CA ARG A 148 -10.70 17.53 -8.39
C ARG A 148 -10.29 17.90 -6.95
N PRO A 149 -9.58 19.01 -6.72
CA PRO A 149 -9.17 19.43 -5.38
C PRO A 149 -10.39 19.73 -4.50
N GLY A 150 -10.37 19.26 -3.24
CA GLY A 150 -11.36 19.59 -2.19
C GLY A 150 -12.56 18.63 -2.02
N LEU A 151 -13.06 18.00 -3.08
CA LEU A 151 -14.18 17.03 -2.96
C LEU A 151 -13.73 15.72 -2.31
N LEU A 152 -12.62 15.16 -2.82
CA LEU A 152 -12.09 13.88 -2.34
C LEU A 152 -11.62 13.93 -0.88
N GLU A 153 -11.12 15.07 -0.41
CA GLU A 153 -10.75 15.22 1.00
C GLU A 153 -11.97 15.05 1.91
N ARG A 154 -13.10 15.67 1.55
CA ARG A 154 -14.36 15.51 2.29
C ARG A 154 -14.89 14.09 2.19
N ASP A 155 -14.82 13.48 1.00
CA ASP A 155 -15.28 12.10 0.81
C ASP A 155 -14.45 11.12 1.66
N LEU A 156 -13.12 11.28 1.72
CA LEU A 156 -12.24 10.45 2.56
C LEU A 156 -12.49 10.69 4.05
N GLN A 157 -12.70 11.94 4.48
CA GLN A 157 -13.10 12.25 5.86
C GLN A 157 -14.42 11.59 6.22
N GLN A 158 -15.40 11.63 5.31
CA GLN A 158 -16.70 11.00 5.50
C GLN A 158 -16.62 9.48 5.48
N ASP A 159 -15.77 8.88 4.64
CA ASP A 159 -15.54 7.43 4.60
C ASP A 159 -14.85 6.94 5.88
N VAL A 160 -13.88 7.69 6.43
CA VAL A 160 -13.27 7.39 7.72
C VAL A 160 -14.31 7.50 8.84
N ALA A 161 -15.05 8.61 8.92
CA ALA A 161 -16.08 8.82 9.94
C ALA A 161 -17.25 7.83 9.83
N GLY A 162 -17.59 7.41 8.61
CA GLY A 162 -18.64 6.44 8.31
C GLY A 162 -18.21 4.98 8.41
N GLY A 163 -16.97 4.70 8.82
CA GLY A 163 -16.46 3.33 8.98
C GLY A 163 -16.26 2.56 7.68
N GLN A 164 -16.17 3.28 6.55
CA GLN A 164 -15.88 2.69 5.24
C GLN A 164 -14.37 2.45 5.00
N CYS A 165 -13.51 3.04 5.83
CA CYS A 165 -12.08 2.75 5.85
C CYS A 165 -11.74 1.75 6.96
N GLN A 166 -10.80 0.86 6.69
CA GLN A 166 -10.31 -0.09 7.68
C GLN A 166 -9.28 0.57 8.59
N GLN A 167 -9.44 0.43 9.91
CA GLN A 167 -8.41 0.84 10.86
C GLN A 167 -7.23 -0.14 10.81
N VAL A 168 -6.04 0.37 10.53
CA VAL A 168 -4.79 -0.42 10.49
C VAL A 168 -4.08 -0.38 11.84
N SER A 169 -4.23 0.69 12.63
CA SER A 169 -3.62 0.80 13.96
C SER A 169 -4.64 1.24 15.01
N VAL A 170 -4.70 0.55 16.15
CA VAL A 170 -5.67 0.83 17.23
C VAL A 170 -5.17 1.93 18.18
N ARG A 171 -5.95 2.99 18.37
CA ARG A 171 -5.63 4.12 19.26
C ARG A 171 -5.37 3.64 20.70
N GLY A 172 -4.17 3.89 21.23
CA GLY A 172 -3.90 3.83 22.68
C GLY A 172 -3.29 2.55 23.25
N GLN A 173 -2.71 1.66 22.44
CA GLN A 173 -1.99 0.46 22.93
C GLN A 173 -0.51 0.42 22.52
N TRP A 174 0.11 1.58 22.32
CA TRP A 174 1.55 1.67 22.14
C TRP A 174 2.19 1.61 23.53
N ALA A 175 2.79 0.48 23.86
CA ALA A 175 3.60 0.37 25.06
C ALA A 175 4.81 1.31 24.90
N VAL A 176 4.81 2.39 25.70
CA VAL A 176 6.01 3.17 25.98
C VAL A 176 7.04 2.18 26.54
N GLY A 177 8.09 1.91 25.76
CA GLY A 177 9.29 1.32 26.30
C GLY A 177 9.78 2.23 27.43
N ARG A 178 9.64 1.79 28.68
CA ARG A 178 10.23 2.47 29.84
C ARG A 178 11.73 2.50 29.67
N ASP A 179 12.29 3.71 29.80
CA ASP A 179 13.64 4.07 30.21
C ASP A 179 14.78 3.16 29.74
N TRP A 180 15.41 3.54 28.62
CA TRP A 180 16.80 3.18 28.35
C TRP A 180 17.52 4.44 27.86
N ALA A 181 18.13 5.15 28.81
CA ALA A 181 19.20 6.08 28.51
C ALA A 181 20.41 5.27 28.04
N VAL A 182 20.57 5.11 26.73
CA VAL A 182 21.85 4.73 26.14
C VAL A 182 22.63 6.03 25.94
N SER A 183 23.53 6.30 26.88
CA SER A 183 24.59 7.29 26.74
C SER A 183 25.49 6.86 25.59
N ASP A 184 25.30 7.38 24.39
CA ASP A 184 26.27 8.23 23.69
C ASP A 184 25.76 8.48 22.25
N MET A 185 25.71 9.75 21.85
CA MET A 185 25.09 10.24 20.61
C MET A 185 26.15 10.97 19.80
N SER A 186 26.46 10.51 18.60
CA SER A 186 26.84 11.41 17.51
C SER A 186 26.82 10.73 16.14
N LEU A 187 26.15 11.41 15.20
CA LEU A 187 26.22 11.33 13.71
C LEU A 187 25.21 10.41 12.99
N CYS A 188 23.99 10.91 12.74
CA CYS A 188 23.45 11.28 11.41
C CYS A 188 21.91 11.51 11.49
N PRO A 189 21.35 12.60 10.94
CA PRO A 189 19.90 12.78 10.81
C PRO A 189 19.38 12.23 9.47
N PRO A 190 18.17 11.67 9.46
CA PRO A 190 17.13 12.25 8.62
C PRO A 190 15.88 12.53 9.47
N GLN A 191 15.22 13.66 9.17
CA GLN A 191 13.97 14.16 9.78
C GLN A 191 13.21 13.11 10.62
N LEU A 192 13.56 13.14 11.91
CA LEU A 192 13.08 12.29 12.97
C LEU A 192 11.60 12.61 13.18
N TRP A 193 10.71 11.64 12.97
CA TRP A 193 9.39 11.67 13.57
C TRP A 193 9.58 11.70 15.08
N HIS A 194 9.56 12.90 15.64
CA HIS A 194 9.58 13.07 17.08
C HIS A 194 8.19 12.67 17.57
N PRO A 195 8.03 11.61 18.39
CA PRO A 195 6.77 11.35 19.05
C PRO A 195 6.60 12.44 20.11
N SER A 196 6.03 13.58 19.71
CA SER A 196 5.60 14.60 20.66
C SER A 196 4.44 14.00 21.45
N ASN A 197 4.79 13.63 22.68
CA ASN A 197 3.95 13.35 23.83
C ASN A 197 2.49 13.84 23.65
N ARG A 198 1.52 12.90 23.72
CA ARG A 198 0.05 13.06 23.81
C ARG A 198 -0.83 12.96 22.56
N THR A 199 -0.32 12.80 21.35
CA THR A 199 -1.21 12.70 20.17
C THR A 199 -1.24 11.29 19.62
N GLY A 200 -2.31 10.55 19.94
CA GLY A 200 -2.53 9.22 19.35
C GLY A 200 -2.71 9.37 17.84
N VAL A 201 -1.79 8.78 17.08
CA VAL A 201 -1.88 8.65 15.62
C VAL A 201 -2.72 7.42 15.31
N VAL A 202 -3.71 7.58 14.43
CA VAL A 202 -4.51 6.45 13.92
C VAL A 202 -4.22 6.28 12.44
N LEU A 203 -3.92 5.05 12.04
CA LEU A 203 -3.68 4.67 10.66
C LEU A 203 -4.94 4.02 10.07
N TRP A 204 -5.30 4.46 8.87
CA TRP A 204 -6.48 4.01 8.14
C TRP A 204 -6.10 3.54 6.74
N ALA A 205 -6.68 2.44 6.28
CA ALA A 205 -6.63 1.98 4.89
C ALA A 205 -7.95 2.31 4.21
N CYS A 206 -7.90 3.15 3.18
CA CYS A 206 -9.08 3.61 2.46
C CYS A 206 -9.05 3.17 0.98
N PRO A 207 -10.13 2.59 0.45
CA PRO A 207 -10.19 2.13 -0.93
C PRO A 207 -10.22 3.30 -1.92
N LEU A 208 -9.09 3.52 -2.60
CA LEU A 208 -8.93 4.67 -3.48
C LEU A 208 -9.61 4.48 -4.85
N HIS A 209 -9.85 3.24 -5.29
CA HIS A 209 -10.50 2.97 -6.58
C HIS A 209 -11.92 3.54 -6.69
N LYS A 210 -12.62 3.78 -5.57
CA LYS A 210 -13.93 4.45 -5.56
C LYS A 210 -13.85 5.83 -6.21
N TYR A 211 -12.73 6.50 -6.03
CA TYR A 211 -12.50 7.89 -6.40
C TYR A 211 -11.74 8.05 -7.71
N LEU A 212 -10.91 7.06 -8.03
CA LEU A 212 -10.10 7.05 -9.24
C LEU A 212 -10.76 6.26 -10.38
N ARG A 213 -12.08 6.01 -10.32
CA ARG A 213 -12.79 5.28 -11.37
C ARG A 213 -12.47 5.94 -12.71
N THR A 214 -11.60 5.26 -13.43
CA THR A 214 -11.01 5.72 -14.66
C THR A 214 -12.12 5.83 -15.67
N HIS A 215 -12.06 6.88 -16.48
CA HIS A 215 -12.98 7.16 -17.58
C HIS A 215 -12.91 6.10 -18.70
N TRP A 216 -12.67 4.83 -18.37
CA TRP A 216 -12.83 3.71 -19.29
C TRP A 216 -14.21 3.73 -19.91
N ALA A 217 -15.25 4.19 -19.20
CA ALA A 217 -16.56 4.41 -19.81
C ALA A 217 -16.48 5.27 -21.08
N LEU A 218 -15.65 6.31 -21.14
CA LEU A 218 -15.48 7.13 -22.35
C LEU A 218 -14.71 6.38 -23.44
N VAL A 219 -13.74 5.54 -23.08
CA VAL A 219 -13.02 4.67 -24.03
C VAL A 219 -13.97 3.62 -24.62
N TRP A 220 -14.76 2.96 -23.78
CA TRP A 220 -15.79 2.01 -24.19
C TRP A 220 -16.86 2.68 -25.04
N MET A 221 -17.31 3.89 -24.69
CA MET A 221 -18.24 4.67 -25.52
C MET A 221 -17.61 5.05 -26.86
N GLY A 222 -16.33 5.42 -26.89
CA GLY A 222 -15.60 5.69 -28.13
C GLY A 222 -15.46 4.46 -29.03
N VAL A 223 -15.17 3.29 -28.46
CA VAL A 223 -15.10 2.02 -29.20
C VAL A 223 -16.48 1.60 -29.72
N LEU A 224 -17.53 1.69 -28.90
CA LEU A 224 -18.91 1.41 -29.32
C LEU A 224 -19.35 2.35 -30.44
N LEU A 225 -19.07 3.64 -30.33
CA LEU A 225 -19.41 4.62 -31.36
C LEU A 225 -18.60 4.37 -32.65
N GLY A 226 -17.32 4.04 -32.54
CA GLY A 226 -16.46 3.71 -33.68
C GLY A 226 -16.92 2.46 -34.42
N THR A 227 -17.25 1.39 -33.69
CA THR A 227 -17.80 0.15 -34.29
C THR A 227 -19.16 0.38 -34.94
N ALA A 228 -20.04 1.17 -34.31
CA ALA A 228 -21.34 1.54 -34.90
C ALA A 228 -21.17 2.37 -36.19
N CYS A 229 -20.26 3.34 -36.22
CA CYS A 229 -19.93 4.11 -37.43
C CYS A 229 -19.39 3.21 -38.56
N LEU A 230 -18.47 2.30 -38.25
CA LEU A 230 -17.95 1.33 -39.23
C LEU A 230 -19.06 0.44 -39.79
N LEU A 231 -19.97 -0.06 -38.93
CA LEU A 231 -21.13 -0.85 -39.35
C LEU A 231 -22.06 -0.06 -40.27
N LEU A 232 -22.36 1.20 -39.94
CA LEU A 232 -23.17 2.08 -40.80
C LEU A 232 -22.50 2.30 -42.16
N LEU A 233 -21.20 2.57 -42.20
CA LEU A 233 -20.47 2.73 -43.46
C LEU A 233 -20.48 1.45 -44.32
N LEU A 234 -20.36 0.28 -43.69
CA LEU A 234 -20.46 -1.00 -44.39
C LEU A 234 -21.87 -1.27 -44.92
N LEU A 235 -22.91 -0.88 -44.17
CA LEU A 235 -24.30 -0.97 -44.62
C LEU A 235 -24.57 -0.02 -45.79
N MET A 236 -24.14 1.24 -45.71
CA MET A 236 -24.26 2.20 -46.82
C MET A 236 -23.51 1.73 -48.07
N LYS A 237 -22.30 1.15 -47.92
CA LYS A 237 -21.55 0.56 -49.04
C LYS A 237 -22.24 -0.67 -49.64
N LYS A 238 -22.96 -1.45 -48.82
CA LYS A 238 -23.75 -2.60 -49.27
C LYS A 238 -24.99 -2.18 -50.06
N GLU A 239 -25.63 -1.07 -49.66
CA GLU A 239 -26.75 -0.45 -50.39
C GLU A 239 -26.28 0.13 -51.75
N ASP A 240 -25.10 0.76 -51.80
CA ASP A 240 -24.50 1.27 -53.05
C ASP A 240 -24.12 0.13 -54.02
N MET A 241 -23.66 -1.01 -53.50
CA MET A 241 -23.42 -2.23 -54.27
C MET A 241 -24.74 -2.91 -54.73
N LYS A 242 -25.85 -2.71 -54.01
CA LYS A 242 -27.19 -3.17 -54.44
C LYS A 242 -27.82 -2.25 -55.48
N GLY A 243 -27.51 -0.95 -55.47
CA GLY A 243 -27.98 0.04 -56.45
C GLY A 243 -27.40 -0.12 -57.87
N LYS A 244 -26.31 -0.88 -58.04
CA LYS A 244 -25.66 -1.14 -59.35
C LYS A 244 -26.11 -2.42 -60.07
N TRP A 245 -27.09 -3.16 -59.55
CA TRP A 245 -27.60 -4.38 -60.22
C TRP A 245 -28.85 -4.19 -61.08
N CYS A 246 -29.34 -2.95 -61.26
CA CYS A 246 -30.54 -2.69 -62.08
C CYS A 246 -30.32 -1.84 -63.35
N THR A 247 -29.09 -1.60 -63.79
CA THR A 247 -28.84 -0.82 -65.02
C THR A 247 -27.79 -1.47 -65.91
N SER A 248 -28.13 -2.63 -66.47
CA SER A 248 -27.90 -2.99 -67.88
C SER A 248 -28.34 -4.44 -68.12
N GLY A 249 -29.55 -4.62 -68.66
CA GLY A 249 -29.97 -5.89 -69.28
C GLY A 249 -30.80 -6.84 -68.42
N GLY A 250 -32.12 -6.60 -68.36
CA GLY A 250 -33.13 -7.66 -68.28
C GLY A 250 -33.54 -8.16 -66.89
N CYS A 251 -34.65 -7.63 -66.37
CA CYS A 251 -35.44 -8.32 -65.36
C CYS A 251 -36.16 -9.50 -66.03
N ALA A 252 -35.70 -10.73 -65.77
CA ALA A 252 -36.48 -11.94 -66.05
C ALA A 252 -37.28 -12.31 -64.79
N TRP A 253 -38.61 -12.32 -64.92
CA TRP A 253 -39.51 -12.98 -63.98
C TRP A 253 -39.28 -14.50 -64.05
N PRO A 254 -39.21 -15.23 -62.93
CA PRO A 254 -39.49 -16.64 -62.94
C PRO A 254 -41.01 -16.81 -62.81
N GLY A 255 -41.66 -17.05 -63.95
CA GLY A 255 -42.98 -17.66 -63.95
C GLY A 255 -42.82 -19.18 -63.82
N THR A 256 -43.17 -19.69 -62.63
CA THR A 256 -43.99 -20.89 -62.38
C THR A 256 -44.34 -20.92 -60.91
#